data_AF-A0A1F2X0S0-F1
#
_entry.id   AF-A0A1F2X0S0-F1
#
_cell.length_a   1.000
_cell.length_b   1.000
_cell.length_c   1.000
_cell.angle_alpha   90.00
_cell.angle_beta   90.00
_cell.angle_gamma   90.00
#
_symmetry.space_group_name_H-M   'P 1'
#
loop_
_entity.id
_entity.type
_entity.pdbx_description
1 polymer ?
#
loop_
_entity_poly.entity_id
_entity_poly.type
_entity_poly.pdbx_seq_one_letter_code
_entity_poly.pdbx_strand_id
1 'polypeptide(L)'
;MINTKKIITLVILIILSIFIVLSSTSCNINSGNNAQKESKEVISLFDSLDVGDVPAFPGSRLDVDLYRNLDSVLGELPELPELFSDSGFFTYVTKSSPEDVRAYYTEQMKSLGWEFVGTHDYGDQGSFTTWQKLANTGKYITYGIFAGNYLKNDKTVTLILNGFIIPENETDMDDSSSNQEEEIKPEGTIYFENPTPPAGQGLLLTKSISMGIEEWKTWLQEGSREKGKNEISLIDDSQFYKVVKFQRSSDPDDGGAVGIYQETNTSVSQFKSLYVWLVGKIDNENGGNIANTSPEWFPEGAIQVKIKYLDTAGNEQQWFHGFYYSRINNPDSLHFNKINKGDYFWYISPDLMTFEHKPSVIKEVRVYGFGWDFSSSLAEINLIGQ
;
A
#
# COMPACT_ATOMS: atom_id res chain seq x y z
N MET A 1 6.77 7.39 -19.46
CA MET A 1 5.38 7.62 -19.03
C MET A 1 4.79 6.28 -18.62
N ILE A 2 4.81 5.96 -17.32
CA ILE A 2 4.17 4.74 -16.83
C ILE A 2 2.68 5.04 -16.67
N ASN A 3 1.88 4.22 -17.34
CA ASN A 3 0.45 4.37 -17.57
C ASN A 3 -0.30 4.32 -16.22
N THR A 4 -0.77 5.49 -15.78
CA THR A 4 -1.46 5.71 -14.49
C THR A 4 -2.72 4.85 -14.37
N LYS A 5 -3.28 4.39 -15.50
CA LYS A 5 -4.42 3.49 -15.53
C LYS A 5 -4.13 2.09 -14.96
N LYS A 6 -2.90 1.55 -15.08
CA LYS A 6 -2.56 0.20 -14.56
C LYS A 6 -2.57 0.08 -13.03
N ILE A 7 -2.32 1.17 -12.31
CA ILE A 7 -2.28 1.18 -10.82
C ILE A 7 -3.71 1.20 -10.26
N ILE A 8 -4.61 1.92 -10.93
CA ILE A 8 -6.04 1.96 -10.61
C ILE A 8 -6.68 0.57 -10.81
N THR A 9 -6.30 -0.17 -11.87
CA THR A 9 -6.74 -1.55 -12.12
C THR A 9 -6.27 -2.55 -11.04
N LEU A 10 -5.23 -2.27 -10.27
CA LEU A 10 -4.73 -3.21 -9.25
C LEU A 10 -5.46 -3.06 -7.90
N VAL A 11 -5.71 -1.81 -7.47
CA VAL A 11 -6.42 -1.51 -6.20
C VAL A 11 -7.85 -2.05 -6.21
N ILE A 12 -8.50 -2.01 -7.37
CA ILE A 12 -9.89 -2.41 -7.53
C ILE A 12 -10.02 -3.94 -7.70
N LEU A 13 -8.98 -4.65 -8.18
CA LEU A 13 -8.90 -6.11 -8.23
C LEU A 13 -8.88 -6.70 -6.80
N ILE A 14 -8.32 -5.97 -5.85
CA ILE A 14 -8.21 -6.36 -4.43
C ILE A 14 -9.57 -6.25 -3.73
N ILE A 15 -10.34 -5.19 -3.98
CA ILE A 15 -11.73 -5.06 -3.51
C ILE A 15 -12.61 -6.20 -4.07
N LEU A 16 -12.30 -6.66 -5.28
CA LEU A 16 -13.01 -7.73 -5.99
C LEU A 16 -12.87 -9.13 -5.37
N SER A 17 -11.67 -9.47 -4.87
CA SER A 17 -11.43 -10.74 -4.17
C SER A 17 -12.27 -10.89 -2.91
N ILE A 18 -12.58 -9.78 -2.26
CA ILE A 18 -13.45 -9.72 -1.07
C ILE A 18 -14.91 -9.97 -1.46
N PHE A 19 -15.38 -9.42 -2.60
CA PHE A 19 -16.75 -9.62 -3.09
C PHE A 19 -17.03 -11.01 -3.69
N ILE A 20 -16.06 -11.64 -4.37
CA ILE A 20 -16.28 -12.95 -5.01
C ILE A 20 -16.40 -14.09 -3.97
N VAL A 21 -15.71 -13.99 -2.83
CA VAL A 21 -15.81 -14.99 -1.74
C VAL A 21 -17.19 -14.94 -1.03
N LEU A 22 -17.92 -13.84 -1.13
CA LEU A 22 -19.18 -13.61 -0.41
C LEU A 22 -20.45 -13.82 -1.25
N SER A 23 -20.34 -14.10 -2.55
CA SER A 23 -21.50 -14.28 -3.46
C SER A 23 -21.92 -15.73 -3.71
N SER A 24 -21.25 -16.71 -3.10
CA SER A 24 -21.55 -18.15 -3.29
C SER A 24 -22.34 -18.81 -2.15
N THR A 25 -23.26 -18.10 -1.50
CA THR A 25 -24.21 -18.70 -0.53
C THR A 25 -25.64 -18.27 -0.82
N SER A 26 -26.19 -18.75 -1.94
CA SER A 26 -27.64 -18.87 -2.09
C SER A 26 -28.12 -20.16 -1.41
N CYS A 27 -28.87 -19.96 -0.32
CA CYS A 27 -29.80 -20.83 0.41
C CYS A 27 -29.76 -22.35 0.18
N ASN A 28 -29.56 -23.08 1.29
CA ASN A 28 -30.40 -24.23 1.59
C ASN A 28 -30.79 -24.18 3.08
N ILE A 29 -32.08 -23.91 3.34
CA ILE A 29 -32.66 -23.91 4.68
C ILE A 29 -32.91 -25.37 5.07
N ASN A 30 -32.22 -25.86 6.10
CA ASN A 30 -32.77 -26.88 6.99
C ASN A 30 -32.08 -26.89 8.36
N SER A 31 -32.87 -26.52 9.38
CA SER A 31 -32.86 -26.98 10.76
C SER A 31 -31.54 -27.38 11.45
N GLY A 32 -31.15 -26.59 12.45
CA GLY A 32 -30.72 -27.14 13.74
C GLY A 32 -29.33 -26.74 14.25
N ASN A 33 -29.35 -26.12 15.42
CA ASN A 33 -28.31 -26.02 16.45
C ASN A 33 -27.18 -24.96 16.33
N ASN A 34 -27.27 -24.04 17.30
CA ASN A 34 -26.28 -23.15 17.90
C ASN A 34 -24.80 -23.56 17.74
N ALA A 35 -24.06 -22.71 17.04
CA ALA A 35 -22.69 -22.34 17.38
C ALA A 35 -22.42 -20.94 16.80
N GLN A 36 -22.47 -19.92 17.65
CA GLN A 36 -22.16 -18.54 17.28
C GLN A 36 -20.64 -18.44 17.10
N LYS A 37 -20.20 -18.54 15.84
CA LYS A 37 -18.83 -18.31 15.42
C LYS A 37 -18.77 -16.85 14.97
N GLU A 38 -18.19 -15.98 15.78
CA GLU A 38 -17.92 -14.59 15.39
C GLU A 38 -16.95 -14.60 14.20
N SER A 39 -17.48 -14.49 12.99
CA SER A 39 -16.70 -14.07 11.83
C SER A 39 -16.37 -12.60 12.01
N LYS A 40 -15.09 -12.23 11.95
CA LYS A 40 -14.68 -10.84 11.79
C LYS A 40 -15.33 -10.32 10.51
N GLU A 41 -16.38 -9.51 10.63
CA GLU A 41 -17.05 -8.89 9.50
C GLU A 41 -16.09 -7.89 8.86
N VAL A 42 -15.85 -8.05 7.57
CA VAL A 42 -15.10 -7.06 6.77
C VAL A 42 -16.05 -5.90 6.55
N ILE A 43 -15.76 -4.76 7.17
CA ILE A 43 -16.52 -3.51 7.02
C ILE A 43 -16.22 -2.97 5.62
N SER A 44 -17.25 -2.70 4.81
CA SER A 44 -17.11 -2.09 3.49
C SER A 44 -16.50 -0.69 3.61
N LEU A 45 -15.74 -0.24 2.59
CA LEU A 45 -15.24 1.14 2.54
C LEU A 45 -16.38 2.18 2.65
N PHE A 46 -17.55 1.86 2.10
CA PHE A 46 -18.71 2.75 2.21
C PHE A 46 -19.35 2.74 3.60
N ASP A 47 -19.22 1.63 4.33
CA ASP A 47 -19.67 1.54 5.71
C ASP A 47 -18.75 2.32 6.66
N SER A 48 -17.43 2.30 6.42
CA SER A 48 -16.49 3.10 7.23
C SER A 48 -16.69 4.62 7.06
N LEU A 49 -17.22 5.03 5.90
CA LEU A 49 -17.56 6.42 5.58
C LEU A 49 -19.02 6.79 5.92
N ASP A 50 -19.79 5.85 6.46
CA ASP A 50 -21.22 6.01 6.81
C ASP A 50 -22.10 6.45 5.62
N VAL A 51 -21.73 6.05 4.39
CA VAL A 51 -22.53 6.33 3.18
C VAL A 51 -23.33 5.13 2.70
N GLY A 52 -23.06 3.94 3.23
CA GLY A 52 -23.77 2.69 2.95
C GLY A 52 -23.47 2.13 1.56
N ASP A 53 -23.54 0.80 1.44
CA ASP A 53 -23.21 0.09 0.22
C ASP A 53 -24.11 0.45 -0.98
N VAL A 54 -23.50 0.46 -2.17
CA VAL A 54 -24.22 0.61 -3.44
C VAL A 54 -24.64 -0.77 -3.96
N PRO A 55 -25.92 -0.98 -4.32
CA PRO A 55 -26.39 -2.31 -4.66
C PRO A 55 -25.89 -2.76 -6.04
N ALA A 56 -25.64 -4.05 -6.17
CA ALA A 56 -25.30 -4.67 -7.43
C ALA A 56 -26.52 -4.74 -8.37
N PHE A 57 -26.33 -4.41 -9.65
CA PHE A 57 -27.41 -4.52 -10.63
C PHE A 57 -27.85 -6.00 -10.79
N PRO A 58 -29.15 -6.33 -10.69
CA PRO A 58 -29.65 -7.70 -10.79
C PRO A 58 -29.28 -8.37 -12.12
N GLY A 59 -28.68 -9.56 -12.04
CA GLY A 59 -28.26 -10.30 -13.23
C GLY A 59 -27.04 -9.73 -13.95
N SER A 60 -26.42 -8.67 -13.42
CA SER A 60 -25.07 -8.29 -13.82
C SER A 60 -24.06 -9.29 -13.29
N ARG A 61 -22.96 -9.45 -14.02
CA ARG A 61 -21.82 -10.24 -13.58
C ARG A 61 -20.56 -9.43 -13.80
N LEU A 62 -19.64 -9.56 -12.86
CA LEU A 62 -18.30 -9.05 -13.01
C LEU A 62 -17.63 -9.71 -14.23
N ASP A 63 -17.03 -8.90 -15.07
CA ASP A 63 -16.30 -9.39 -16.24
C ASP A 63 -14.80 -9.20 -16.04
N VAL A 64 -14.13 -10.24 -15.51
CA VAL A 64 -12.72 -10.19 -15.09
C VAL A 64 -11.76 -9.84 -16.25
N ASP A 65 -12.11 -10.23 -17.48
CA ASP A 65 -11.29 -9.96 -18.66
C ASP A 65 -11.39 -8.49 -19.07
N LEU A 66 -12.59 -7.92 -19.10
CA LEU A 66 -12.78 -6.48 -19.35
C LEU A 66 -12.14 -5.65 -18.24
N TYR A 67 -12.28 -6.13 -17.01
CA TYR A 67 -11.69 -5.52 -15.83
C TYR A 67 -10.16 -5.42 -15.92
N ARG A 68 -9.48 -6.53 -16.22
CA ARG A 68 -8.00 -6.57 -16.36
C ARG A 68 -7.48 -5.74 -17.52
N ASN A 69 -8.33 -5.47 -18.51
CA ASN A 69 -8.00 -4.71 -19.71
C ASN A 69 -8.74 -3.36 -19.75
N LEU A 70 -9.04 -2.79 -18.58
CA LEU A 70 -9.84 -1.58 -18.45
C LEU A 70 -9.34 -0.42 -19.32
N ASP A 71 -8.01 -0.28 -19.48
CA ASP A 71 -7.41 0.76 -20.34
C ASP A 71 -7.88 0.71 -21.78
N SER A 72 -8.01 -0.51 -22.31
CA SER A 72 -8.47 -0.77 -23.68
C SER A 72 -9.95 -0.47 -23.79
N VAL A 73 -10.74 -0.92 -22.80
CA VAL A 73 -12.19 -0.69 -22.75
C VAL A 73 -12.48 0.81 -22.67
N LEU A 74 -11.80 1.54 -21.77
CA LEU A 74 -11.93 3.00 -21.65
C LEU A 74 -11.51 3.75 -22.92
N GLY A 75 -10.66 3.15 -23.77
CA GLY A 75 -10.29 3.73 -25.07
C GLY A 75 -11.37 3.57 -26.16
N GLU A 76 -12.32 2.65 -25.97
CA GLU A 76 -13.45 2.41 -26.88
C GLU A 76 -14.72 3.15 -26.44
N LEU A 77 -14.75 3.64 -25.20
CA LEU A 77 -15.87 4.38 -24.63
C LEU A 77 -15.76 5.89 -24.92
N PRO A 78 -16.90 6.62 -24.87
CA PRO A 78 -16.85 8.08 -24.88
C PRO A 78 -16.03 8.62 -23.70
N GLU A 79 -15.48 9.82 -23.87
CA GLU A 79 -14.75 10.51 -22.80
C GLU A 79 -15.66 10.68 -21.57
N LEU A 80 -15.29 10.01 -20.48
CA LEU A 80 -15.98 10.11 -19.21
C LEU A 80 -15.81 11.52 -18.63
N PRO A 81 -16.70 11.98 -17.74
CA PRO A 81 -16.56 13.29 -17.11
C PRO A 81 -15.17 13.45 -16.48
N GLU A 82 -14.55 14.62 -16.66
CA GLU A 82 -13.18 14.91 -16.20
C GLU A 82 -12.97 14.57 -14.73
N LEU A 83 -13.99 14.80 -13.90
CA LEU A 83 -14.01 14.45 -12.49
C LEU A 83 -13.61 12.97 -12.23
N PHE A 84 -13.90 12.05 -13.16
CA PHE A 84 -13.58 10.63 -13.05
C PHE A 84 -12.35 10.18 -13.86
N SER A 85 -11.54 11.09 -14.40
CA SER A 85 -10.37 10.74 -15.24
C SER A 85 -9.35 9.87 -14.51
N ASP A 86 -9.20 10.09 -13.20
CA ASP A 86 -8.29 9.36 -12.32
C ASP A 86 -9.02 8.37 -11.39
N SER A 87 -10.29 8.10 -11.66
CA SER A 87 -11.11 7.20 -10.86
C SER A 87 -10.92 5.74 -11.22
N GLY A 88 -11.12 4.93 -10.20
CA GLY A 88 -11.29 3.50 -10.35
C GLY A 88 -12.66 3.09 -10.85
N PHE A 89 -12.69 2.17 -11.83
CA PHE A 89 -13.92 1.53 -12.28
C PHE A 89 -13.93 0.02 -12.06
N PHE A 90 -15.07 -0.47 -11.59
CA PHE A 90 -15.45 -1.88 -11.68
C PHE A 90 -16.30 -2.12 -12.92
N THR A 91 -15.99 -3.17 -13.68
CA THR A 91 -16.67 -3.49 -14.96
C THR A 91 -17.62 -4.67 -14.80
N TYR A 92 -18.91 -4.44 -14.99
CA TYR A 92 -19.92 -5.48 -15.03
C TYR A 92 -20.58 -5.53 -16.40
N VAL A 93 -21.12 -6.70 -16.75
CA VAL A 93 -21.92 -6.88 -17.97
C VAL A 93 -23.29 -7.44 -17.63
N THR A 94 -24.31 -6.99 -18.34
CA THR A 94 -25.68 -7.49 -18.24
C THR A 94 -26.35 -7.59 -19.61
N LYS A 95 -27.44 -8.36 -19.67
CA LYS A 95 -28.33 -8.45 -20.85
C LYS A 95 -29.45 -7.39 -20.84
N SER A 96 -29.67 -6.73 -19.70
CA SER A 96 -30.63 -5.62 -19.59
C SER A 96 -30.18 -4.43 -20.42
N SER A 97 -31.10 -3.54 -20.81
CA SER A 97 -30.72 -2.36 -21.59
C SER A 97 -29.97 -1.32 -20.73
N PRO A 98 -29.22 -0.38 -21.34
CA PRO A 98 -28.65 0.75 -20.61
C PRO A 98 -29.69 1.57 -19.83
N GLU A 99 -30.90 1.73 -20.38
CA GLU A 99 -32.00 2.43 -19.73
C GLU A 99 -32.48 1.71 -18.47
N ASP A 100 -32.60 0.37 -18.50
CA ASP A 100 -32.97 -0.43 -17.34
C ASP A 100 -31.92 -0.31 -16.23
N VAL A 101 -30.63 -0.34 -16.59
CA VAL A 101 -29.52 -0.15 -15.65
C VAL A 101 -29.60 1.21 -14.98
N ARG A 102 -29.76 2.27 -15.77
CA ARG A 102 -29.87 3.63 -15.25
C ARG A 102 -31.09 3.77 -14.33
N ALA A 103 -32.26 3.29 -14.76
CA ALA A 103 -33.49 3.39 -13.98
C ALA A 103 -33.37 2.69 -12.62
N TYR A 104 -32.78 1.49 -12.60
CA TYR A 104 -32.50 0.75 -11.37
C TYR A 104 -31.63 1.56 -10.41
N TYR A 105 -30.46 2.03 -10.86
CA TYR A 105 -29.57 2.77 -9.98
C TYR A 105 -30.17 4.10 -9.53
N THR A 106 -30.92 4.82 -10.38
CA THR A 106 -31.63 6.03 -9.96
C THR A 106 -32.62 5.75 -8.82
N GLU A 107 -33.36 4.63 -8.88
CA GLU A 107 -34.29 4.25 -7.82
C GLU A 107 -33.56 3.83 -6.54
N GLN A 108 -32.54 2.98 -6.66
CA GLN A 108 -31.80 2.45 -5.51
C GLN A 108 -30.96 3.52 -4.81
N MET A 109 -30.23 4.36 -5.55
CA MET A 109 -29.42 5.43 -4.96
C MET A 109 -30.31 6.41 -4.19
N LYS A 110 -31.50 6.71 -4.72
CA LYS A 110 -32.49 7.53 -4.03
C LYS A 110 -33.00 6.87 -2.74
N SER A 111 -33.29 5.57 -2.74
CA SER A 111 -33.77 4.86 -1.54
C SER A 111 -32.70 4.80 -0.44
N LEU A 112 -31.42 4.86 -0.83
CA LEU A 112 -30.27 4.90 0.06
C LEU A 112 -29.86 6.32 0.50
N GLY A 113 -30.62 7.34 0.11
CA GLY A 113 -30.38 8.73 0.51
C GLY A 113 -29.22 9.41 -0.23
N TRP A 114 -28.85 8.91 -1.41
CA TRP A 114 -27.92 9.62 -2.30
C TRP A 114 -28.65 10.71 -3.08
N GLU A 115 -28.01 11.86 -3.24
CA GLU A 115 -28.52 12.99 -3.99
C GLU A 115 -28.10 12.88 -5.47
N PHE A 116 -29.06 13.03 -6.39
CA PHE A 116 -28.76 13.04 -7.82
C PHE A 116 -28.00 14.32 -8.20
N VAL A 117 -26.87 14.16 -8.89
CA VAL A 117 -26.04 15.28 -9.36
C VAL A 117 -26.34 15.57 -10.84
N GLY A 118 -26.29 14.54 -11.69
CA GLY A 118 -26.55 14.73 -13.12
C GLY A 118 -26.34 13.47 -13.95
N THR A 119 -26.82 13.54 -15.20
CA THR A 119 -26.57 12.54 -16.23
C THR A 119 -25.94 13.21 -17.44
N HIS A 120 -24.80 12.67 -17.89
CA HIS A 120 -24.19 12.99 -19.17
C HIS A 120 -24.61 11.91 -20.18
N ASP A 121 -25.23 12.33 -21.28
CA ASP A 121 -25.76 11.43 -22.31
C ASP A 121 -24.83 11.40 -23.52
N TYR A 122 -24.47 10.20 -23.98
CA TYR A 122 -23.61 9.98 -25.15
C TYR A 122 -24.38 9.40 -26.33
N GLY A 123 -25.72 9.51 -26.33
CA GLY A 123 -26.59 8.97 -27.35
C GLY A 123 -26.56 7.44 -27.35
N ASP A 124 -26.41 6.84 -28.54
CA ASP A 124 -26.47 5.38 -28.72
C ASP A 124 -25.36 4.62 -27.96
N GLN A 125 -24.30 5.32 -27.53
CA GLN A 125 -23.18 4.76 -26.78
C GLN A 125 -23.51 4.53 -25.31
N GLY A 126 -24.50 5.24 -24.75
CA GLY A 126 -24.89 5.10 -23.34
C GLY A 126 -24.94 6.42 -22.58
N SER A 127 -24.93 6.34 -21.26
CA SER A 127 -24.96 7.53 -20.38
C SER A 127 -24.13 7.32 -19.12
N PHE A 128 -23.60 8.41 -18.58
CA PHE A 128 -22.92 8.45 -17.29
C PHE A 128 -23.76 9.21 -16.26
N THR A 129 -24.21 8.56 -15.19
CA THR A 129 -25.06 9.16 -14.15
C THR A 129 -24.31 9.25 -12.84
N THR A 130 -24.46 10.37 -12.14
CA THR A 130 -23.73 10.69 -10.91
C THR A 130 -24.66 11.03 -9.75
N TRP A 131 -24.24 10.62 -8.56
CA TRP A 131 -24.88 10.93 -7.28
C TRP A 131 -23.83 11.32 -6.25
N GLN A 132 -24.25 12.00 -5.20
CA GLN A 132 -23.40 12.35 -4.07
C GLN A 132 -24.06 12.02 -2.73
N LYS A 133 -23.26 11.76 -1.71
CA LYS A 133 -23.74 11.59 -0.33
C LYS A 133 -22.71 12.12 0.65
N LEU A 134 -23.18 12.83 1.68
CA LEU A 134 -22.33 13.36 2.74
C LEU A 134 -21.85 12.22 3.63
N ALA A 135 -20.53 12.04 3.72
CA ALA A 135 -19.90 11.07 4.61
C ALA A 135 -19.80 11.60 6.04
N ASN A 136 -19.52 10.70 7.00
CA ASN A 136 -19.25 11.06 8.40
C ASN A 136 -18.05 12.00 8.58
N THR A 137 -17.19 12.14 7.57
CA THR A 137 -16.08 13.09 7.52
C THR A 137 -16.51 14.54 7.22
N GLY A 138 -17.80 14.78 6.93
CA GLY A 138 -18.30 16.08 6.52
C GLY A 138 -18.05 16.41 5.04
N LYS A 139 -17.61 15.42 4.24
CA LYS A 139 -17.34 15.57 2.81
C LYS A 139 -18.33 14.81 1.94
N TYR A 140 -18.62 15.33 0.76
CA TYR A 140 -19.44 14.61 -0.22
C TYR A 140 -18.60 13.58 -0.96
N ILE A 141 -19.04 12.32 -0.92
CA ILE A 141 -18.54 11.27 -1.80
C ILE A 141 -19.39 11.30 -3.07
N THR A 142 -18.73 11.32 -4.23
CA THR A 142 -19.43 11.26 -5.53
C THR A 142 -19.33 9.85 -6.09
N TYR A 143 -20.46 9.26 -6.46
CA TYR A 143 -20.56 7.96 -7.11
C TYR A 143 -21.05 8.14 -8.55
N GLY A 144 -20.42 7.44 -9.49
CA GLY A 144 -20.75 7.51 -10.92
C GLY A 144 -20.95 6.13 -11.52
N ILE A 145 -21.96 6.00 -12.39
CA ILE A 145 -22.14 4.82 -13.23
C ILE A 145 -22.10 5.21 -14.71
N PHE A 146 -21.37 4.46 -15.51
CA PHE A 146 -21.60 4.38 -16.95
C PHE A 146 -22.52 3.20 -17.25
N ALA A 147 -23.53 3.39 -18.10
CA ALA A 147 -24.33 2.31 -18.67
C ALA A 147 -24.42 2.51 -20.18
N GLY A 148 -23.87 1.56 -20.96
CA GLY A 148 -23.78 1.70 -22.41
C GLY A 148 -23.69 0.38 -23.17
N ASN A 149 -24.00 0.43 -24.46
CA ASN A 149 -23.92 -0.73 -25.34
C ASN A 149 -22.46 -1.08 -25.64
N TYR A 150 -22.08 -2.34 -25.48
CA TYR A 150 -20.73 -2.83 -25.70
C TYR A 150 -20.74 -4.12 -26.54
N LEU A 151 -19.90 -4.19 -27.57
CA LEU A 151 -19.80 -5.34 -28.45
C LEU A 151 -18.75 -6.33 -27.92
N LYS A 152 -19.19 -7.45 -27.34
CA LYS A 152 -18.32 -8.50 -26.83
C LYS A 152 -18.55 -9.82 -27.58
N ASN A 153 -17.53 -10.33 -28.27
CA ASN A 153 -17.61 -11.58 -29.05
C ASN A 153 -18.80 -11.58 -30.02
N ASP A 154 -18.93 -10.51 -30.82
CA ASP A 154 -20.01 -10.28 -31.79
C ASP A 154 -21.43 -10.23 -31.19
N LYS A 155 -21.53 -10.02 -29.86
CA LYS A 155 -22.81 -9.85 -29.16
C LYS A 155 -22.83 -8.51 -28.43
N THR A 156 -23.89 -7.74 -28.64
CA THR A 156 -24.15 -6.54 -27.86
C THR A 156 -24.59 -6.94 -26.45
N VAL A 157 -23.88 -6.41 -25.45
CA VAL A 157 -24.22 -6.48 -24.03
C VAL A 157 -24.23 -5.07 -23.47
N THR A 158 -24.85 -4.86 -22.31
CA THR A 158 -24.70 -3.59 -21.59
C THR A 158 -23.49 -3.68 -20.67
N LEU A 159 -22.54 -2.76 -20.87
CA LEU A 159 -21.43 -2.53 -19.98
C LEU A 159 -21.86 -1.56 -18.88
N ILE A 160 -21.53 -1.91 -17.64
CA ILE A 160 -21.71 -1.09 -16.46
C ILE A 160 -20.32 -0.77 -15.91
N LEU A 161 -19.95 0.52 -15.82
CA LEU A 161 -18.76 0.96 -15.09
C LEU A 161 -19.17 1.67 -13.81
N ASN A 162 -18.72 1.18 -12.66
CA ASN A 162 -19.00 1.78 -11.36
C ASN A 162 -17.73 2.42 -10.80
N GLY A 163 -17.76 3.72 -10.52
CA GLY A 163 -16.64 4.45 -9.93
C GLY A 163 -17.08 5.41 -8.82
N PHE A 164 -16.15 5.81 -7.97
CA PHE A 164 -16.40 6.76 -6.89
C PHE A 164 -15.20 7.68 -6.67
N ILE A 165 -15.48 8.86 -6.10
CA ILE A 165 -14.49 9.90 -5.79
C ILE A 165 -14.70 10.34 -4.35
N ILE A 166 -13.61 10.32 -3.60
CA ILE A 166 -13.51 10.94 -2.29
C ILE A 166 -12.71 12.21 -2.52
N PRO A 167 -13.30 13.41 -2.35
CA PRO A 167 -12.56 14.65 -2.54
C PRO A 167 -11.38 14.67 -1.58
N GLU A 168 -10.19 14.93 -2.13
CA GLU A 168 -8.98 15.12 -1.35
C GLU A 168 -9.21 16.25 -0.33
N ASN A 169 -8.49 16.24 0.79
CA ASN A 169 -8.46 17.44 1.62
C ASN A 169 -7.84 18.54 0.75
N GLU A 170 -8.66 19.46 0.24
CA GLU A 170 -8.21 20.82 0.01
C GLU A 170 -7.84 21.37 1.39
N THR A 171 -6.68 20.95 1.92
CA THR A 171 -5.99 21.77 2.90
C THR A 171 -5.62 23.01 2.11
N ASP A 172 -6.43 24.05 2.30
CA ASP A 172 -6.14 25.42 1.93
C ASP A 172 -4.66 25.68 2.24
N MET A 173 -3.84 25.74 1.19
CA MET A 173 -2.56 26.43 1.23
C MET A 173 -2.86 27.93 1.30
N ASP A 174 -3.41 28.37 2.44
CA ASP A 174 -3.34 29.76 2.82
C ASP A 174 -2.41 29.87 4.03
N ASP A 175 -1.20 30.26 3.67
CA ASP A 175 -0.02 30.51 4.49
C ASP A 175 -0.30 31.68 5.45
N SER A 176 -1.15 31.51 6.47
CA SER A 176 -1.13 32.30 7.72
C SER A 176 -2.29 31.97 8.66
N SER A 177 -2.06 31.06 9.60
CA SER A 177 -2.30 31.38 11.01
C SER A 177 -1.85 30.25 11.90
N SER A 178 -0.94 30.61 12.80
CA SER A 178 -0.53 29.83 13.95
C SER A 178 -1.73 29.39 14.78
N ASN A 179 -2.00 28.10 14.82
CA ASN A 179 -2.46 27.43 16.03
C ASN A 179 -1.76 26.07 16.09
N GLN A 180 -1.04 25.87 17.19
CA GLN A 180 -0.32 24.66 17.51
C GLN A 180 -1.32 23.53 17.74
N GLU A 181 -1.54 22.73 16.70
CA GLU A 181 -1.91 21.33 16.88
C GLU A 181 -0.61 20.51 16.95
N GLU A 182 -0.52 19.67 17.99
CA GLU A 182 0.64 18.83 18.28
C GLU A 182 1.05 18.02 17.05
N GLU A 183 2.29 18.29 16.63
CA GLU A 183 2.94 17.68 15.49
C GLU A 183 3.19 16.19 15.78
N ILE A 184 2.30 15.31 15.32
CA ILE A 184 2.60 13.87 15.27
C ILE A 184 3.73 13.73 14.23
N LYS A 185 4.98 13.72 14.69
CA LYS A 185 6.16 13.40 13.86
C LYS A 185 6.76 12.06 14.29
N PRO A 186 6.32 10.93 13.72
CA PRO A 186 6.97 9.64 13.88
C PRO A 186 7.78 9.27 12.62
N GLU A 187 7.96 10.19 11.68
CA GLU A 187 8.73 9.92 10.46
C GLU A 187 10.21 10.27 10.69
N GLY A 188 11.11 9.33 10.42
CA GLY A 188 12.54 9.62 10.40
C GLY A 188 12.89 10.58 9.26
N THR A 189 14.08 11.18 9.32
CA THR A 189 14.51 12.17 8.32
C THR A 189 15.40 11.53 7.26
N ILE A 190 15.10 11.83 5.98
CA ILE A 190 15.90 11.44 4.83
C ILE A 190 16.76 12.61 4.36
N TYR A 191 18.01 12.32 4.03
CA TYR A 191 18.95 13.25 3.41
C TYR A 191 19.53 12.62 2.14
N PHE A 192 19.78 13.44 1.13
CA PHE A 192 20.49 13.05 -0.10
C PHE A 192 21.92 13.61 -0.17
N GLU A 193 22.30 14.36 0.85
CA GLU A 193 23.65 14.80 1.12
C GLU A 193 24.08 14.23 2.47
N ASN A 194 25.37 13.95 2.63
CA ASN A 194 25.91 13.32 3.84
C ASN A 194 25.65 14.18 5.09
N PRO A 195 24.67 13.81 5.95
CA PRO A 195 24.43 14.54 7.18
C PRO A 195 25.47 14.13 8.22
N THR A 196 25.65 14.96 9.24
CA THR A 196 26.39 14.50 10.43
C THR A 196 25.53 13.47 11.16
N PRO A 197 26.03 12.24 11.42
CA PRO A 197 25.29 11.27 12.23
C PRO A 197 24.99 11.87 13.61
N PRO A 198 23.91 11.44 14.29
CA PRO A 198 23.69 11.80 15.69
C PRO A 198 24.97 11.55 16.49
N ALA A 199 25.37 12.51 17.32
CA ALA A 199 26.45 12.27 18.28
C ALA A 199 26.07 11.09 19.19
N GLY A 200 27.01 10.32 19.71
CA GLY A 200 26.69 9.25 20.65
C GLY A 200 27.54 8.00 20.50
N GLN A 201 27.16 6.98 21.24
CA GLN A 201 27.80 5.68 21.23
C GLN A 201 27.13 4.79 20.18
N GLY A 202 27.92 4.27 19.22
CA GLY A 202 27.49 3.18 18.35
C GLY A 202 27.34 1.87 19.13
N LEU A 203 26.22 1.18 18.92
CA LEU A 203 25.79 0.03 19.74
C LEU A 203 25.81 -1.30 19.00
N LEU A 204 26.06 -1.29 17.69
CA LEU A 204 26.28 -2.51 16.93
C LEU A 204 27.66 -3.08 17.27
N LEU A 205 27.76 -4.41 17.22
CA LEU A 205 28.98 -5.12 17.62
C LEU A 205 30.09 -4.99 16.58
N THR A 206 29.73 -4.62 15.35
CA THR A 206 30.59 -4.61 14.18
C THR A 206 31.24 -3.29 13.88
N LYS A 207 32.33 -3.40 13.11
CA LYS A 207 32.90 -2.30 12.33
C LYS A 207 31.96 -1.93 11.18
N SER A 208 32.18 -0.74 10.61
CA SER A 208 31.53 -0.29 9.37
C SER A 208 31.48 -1.39 8.31
N ILE A 209 30.36 -1.46 7.57
CA ILE A 209 30.16 -2.39 6.44
C ILE A 209 31.32 -2.34 5.43
N SER A 210 31.94 -1.17 5.27
CA SER A 210 33.11 -0.99 4.39
C SER A 210 34.31 -1.88 4.76
N MET A 211 34.35 -2.41 5.99
CA MET A 211 35.39 -3.31 6.49
C MET A 211 35.02 -4.80 6.39
N GLY A 212 33.78 -5.15 6.03
CA GLY A 212 33.30 -6.53 5.91
C GLY A 212 31.96 -6.79 6.60
N ILE A 213 31.43 -8.00 6.40
CA ILE A 213 30.17 -8.48 7.01
C ILE A 213 30.32 -9.83 7.71
N GLU A 214 31.53 -10.23 8.06
CA GLU A 214 31.80 -11.56 8.62
C GLU A 214 31.14 -11.78 9.99
N GLU A 215 30.92 -10.71 10.73
CA GLU A 215 30.25 -10.70 12.04
C GLU A 215 28.73 -10.48 11.93
N TRP A 216 28.19 -10.35 10.70
CA TRP A 216 26.76 -10.32 10.44
C TRP A 216 26.27 -11.72 10.06
N LYS A 217 25.11 -12.11 10.58
CA LYS A 217 24.44 -13.33 10.13
C LYS A 217 23.62 -13.01 8.88
N THR A 218 23.58 -13.94 7.93
CA THR A 218 22.74 -13.83 6.74
C THR A 218 21.34 -14.35 7.03
N TRP A 219 20.32 -13.68 6.50
CA TRP A 219 18.93 -14.11 6.58
C TRP A 219 18.34 -14.17 5.17
N LEU A 220 17.83 -15.36 4.80
CA LEU A 220 17.19 -15.62 3.53
C LEU A 220 15.78 -16.13 3.80
N GLN A 221 14.80 -15.57 3.10
CA GLN A 221 13.43 -16.04 3.09
C GLN A 221 13.04 -16.35 1.64
N GLU A 222 12.64 -17.59 1.41
CA GLU A 222 12.14 -18.06 0.13
C GLU A 222 10.72 -17.54 -0.11
N GLY A 223 10.27 -17.59 -1.37
CA GLY A 223 8.88 -17.28 -1.69
C GLY A 223 7.92 -18.36 -1.20
N SER A 224 6.65 -17.99 -1.08
CA SER A 224 5.57 -18.85 -0.61
C SER A 224 5.22 -20.00 -1.56
N ARG A 225 5.47 -19.79 -2.85
CA ARG A 225 5.18 -20.68 -3.97
C ARG A 225 6.47 -21.12 -4.66
N GLU A 226 7.40 -20.19 -4.84
CA GLU A 226 8.65 -20.39 -5.56
C GLU A 226 9.83 -19.80 -4.80
N LYS A 227 10.92 -20.54 -4.79
CA LYS A 227 12.10 -20.20 -3.99
C LYS A 227 12.69 -18.83 -4.38
N GLY A 228 12.65 -18.48 -5.67
CA GLY A 228 13.40 -17.37 -6.26
C GLY A 228 14.91 -17.53 -6.05
N LYS A 229 15.70 -16.53 -6.45
CA LYS A 229 17.15 -16.46 -6.22
C LYS A 229 17.45 -15.31 -5.29
N ASN A 230 17.89 -15.61 -4.07
CA ASN A 230 18.29 -14.64 -3.06
C ASN A 230 19.81 -14.58 -2.95
N GLU A 231 20.40 -13.39 -3.07
CA GLU A 231 21.85 -13.19 -3.05
C GLU A 231 22.25 -12.04 -2.13
N ILE A 232 23.31 -12.28 -1.35
CA ILE A 232 24.02 -11.28 -0.56
C ILE A 232 25.46 -11.27 -1.06
N SER A 233 25.99 -10.10 -1.36
CA SER A 233 27.39 -9.96 -1.75
C SER A 233 27.98 -8.67 -1.21
N LEU A 234 29.26 -8.69 -0.85
CA LEU A 234 30.02 -7.48 -0.57
C LEU A 234 30.69 -7.06 -1.89
N ILE A 235 30.39 -5.85 -2.36
CA ILE A 235 30.89 -5.32 -3.63
C ILE A 235 31.67 -4.03 -3.40
N ASP A 236 32.61 -3.72 -4.31
CA ASP A 236 33.30 -2.44 -4.29
C ASP A 236 32.36 -1.32 -4.74
N ASP A 237 32.46 -0.16 -4.08
CA ASP A 237 31.70 1.04 -4.39
C ASP A 237 32.61 2.26 -4.41
N SER A 238 32.41 3.16 -5.38
CA SER A 238 33.28 4.32 -5.56
C SER A 238 33.17 5.36 -4.45
N GLN A 239 32.04 5.44 -3.76
CA GLN A 239 31.78 6.43 -2.71
C GLN A 239 32.06 5.87 -1.31
N PHE A 240 31.75 4.59 -1.09
CA PHE A 240 31.83 3.97 0.25
C PHE A 240 32.88 2.87 0.38
N TYR A 241 33.75 2.71 -0.63
CA TYR A 241 34.75 1.65 -0.76
C TYR A 241 34.13 0.25 -0.91
N LYS A 242 33.32 -0.20 0.04
CA LYS A 242 32.54 -1.44 -0.06
C LYS A 242 31.12 -1.26 0.48
N VAL A 243 30.17 -1.93 -0.15
CA VAL A 243 28.77 -1.97 0.27
C VAL A 243 28.23 -3.40 0.19
N VAL A 244 27.20 -3.69 0.97
CA VAL A 244 26.50 -4.97 0.89
C VAL A 244 25.36 -4.82 -0.09
N LYS A 245 25.37 -5.67 -1.12
CA LYS A 245 24.29 -5.77 -2.08
C LYS A 245 23.30 -6.85 -1.65
N PHE A 246 22.03 -6.49 -1.58
CA PHE A 246 20.90 -7.40 -1.47
C PHE A 246 20.26 -7.52 -2.85
N GLN A 247 20.14 -8.75 -3.34
CA GLN A 247 19.52 -8.99 -4.64
C GLN A 247 18.57 -10.17 -4.59
N ARG A 248 17.39 -9.99 -5.17
CA ARG A 248 16.43 -11.06 -5.42
C ARG A 248 15.93 -11.03 -6.86
N SER A 249 15.78 -12.20 -7.45
CA SER A 249 15.01 -12.40 -8.68
C SER A 249 14.06 -13.60 -8.55
N SER A 250 12.81 -13.46 -8.97
CA SER A 250 11.79 -14.52 -8.96
C SER A 250 11.00 -14.56 -10.27
N ASP A 251 10.71 -15.76 -10.77
CA ASP A 251 9.79 -15.99 -11.88
C ASP A 251 8.99 -17.27 -11.59
N PRO A 252 7.66 -17.22 -11.37
CA PRO A 252 6.79 -16.04 -11.35
C PRO A 252 6.95 -15.11 -10.13
N ASP A 253 6.18 -14.02 -10.13
CA ASP A 253 6.00 -13.02 -9.06
C ASP A 253 5.65 -13.67 -7.71
N ASP A 254 6.66 -13.87 -6.86
CA ASP A 254 6.51 -14.42 -5.51
C ASP A 254 7.49 -13.80 -4.52
N GLY A 255 6.94 -13.28 -3.42
CA GLY A 255 7.65 -12.43 -2.47
C GLY A 255 8.60 -13.21 -1.58
N GLY A 256 9.86 -12.77 -1.51
CA GLY A 256 10.86 -13.32 -0.61
C GLY A 256 11.78 -12.24 -0.07
N ALA A 257 12.70 -12.63 0.82
CA ALA A 257 13.58 -11.70 1.50
C ALA A 257 15.04 -12.12 1.44
N VAL A 258 15.91 -11.13 1.49
CA VAL A 258 17.34 -11.32 1.69
C VAL A 258 17.91 -10.16 2.49
N GLY A 259 18.74 -10.47 3.49
CA GLY A 259 19.33 -9.45 4.34
C GLY A 259 20.36 -10.00 5.31
N ILE A 260 20.80 -9.11 6.20
CA ILE A 260 21.76 -9.40 7.26
C ILE A 260 21.19 -8.97 8.61
N TYR A 261 21.63 -9.62 9.68
CA TYR A 261 21.24 -9.23 11.03
C TYR A 261 22.35 -9.50 12.06
N GLN A 262 22.26 -8.76 13.17
CA GLN A 262 23.05 -9.00 14.38
C GLN A 262 22.13 -9.19 15.58
N GLU A 263 22.39 -10.24 16.34
CA GLU A 263 21.86 -10.39 17.69
C GLU A 263 22.82 -9.67 18.64
N THR A 264 22.33 -8.70 19.40
CA THR A 264 23.18 -7.85 20.24
C THR A 264 22.98 -8.12 21.73
N ASN A 265 21.73 -8.25 22.18
CA ASN A 265 21.36 -8.31 23.60
C ASN A 265 21.89 -7.11 24.41
N THR A 266 21.92 -5.93 23.77
CA THR A 266 22.49 -4.71 24.34
C THR A 266 21.47 -3.97 25.19
N SER A 267 21.79 -3.70 26.45
CA SER A 267 21.00 -2.76 27.28
C SER A 267 21.12 -1.35 26.73
N VAL A 268 19.98 -0.69 26.55
CA VAL A 268 19.88 0.70 26.07
C VAL A 268 19.15 1.62 27.05
N SER A 269 18.70 1.08 28.18
CA SER A 269 17.93 1.82 29.20
C SER A 269 18.68 3.03 29.79
N GLN A 270 20.01 3.06 29.67
CA GLN A 270 20.86 4.15 30.14
C GLN A 270 20.89 5.38 29.21
N PHE A 271 20.50 5.22 27.95
CA PHE A 271 20.54 6.31 26.97
C PHE A 271 19.27 7.17 27.06
N LYS A 272 19.41 8.46 26.80
CA LYS A 272 18.30 9.42 26.74
C LYS A 272 17.59 9.38 25.40
N SER A 273 18.32 9.11 24.33
CA SER A 273 17.80 8.95 22.99
C SER A 273 18.49 7.80 22.27
N LEU A 274 17.79 7.23 21.29
CA LEU A 274 18.24 6.08 20.52
C LEU A 274 17.80 6.22 19.06
N TYR A 275 18.77 6.19 18.15
CA TYR A 275 18.53 6.40 16.72
C TYR A 275 19.11 5.27 15.88
N VAL A 276 18.39 4.91 14.81
CA VAL A 276 18.96 4.18 13.68
C VAL A 276 19.53 5.20 12.70
N TRP A 277 20.79 5.03 12.33
CA TRP A 277 21.43 5.76 11.24
C TRP A 277 21.77 4.76 10.13
N LEU A 278 21.29 5.00 8.92
CA LEU A 278 21.43 4.07 7.79
C LEU A 278 21.81 4.83 6.52
N VAL A 279 22.64 4.20 5.68
CA VAL A 279 22.97 4.69 4.33
C VAL A 279 22.65 3.61 3.31
N GLY A 280 21.67 3.89 2.45
CA GLY A 280 21.13 2.93 1.50
C GLY A 280 21.08 3.47 0.07
N LYS A 281 20.94 2.55 -0.90
CA LYS A 281 20.67 2.84 -2.31
C LYS A 281 19.77 1.76 -2.89
N ILE A 282 18.77 2.14 -3.69
CA ILE A 282 17.91 1.17 -4.38
C ILE A 282 18.11 1.32 -5.89
N ASP A 283 18.62 0.26 -6.52
CA ASP A 283 18.85 0.20 -7.97
C ASP A 283 17.65 -0.36 -8.71
N ASN A 284 16.92 -1.30 -8.08
CA ASN A 284 15.72 -1.91 -8.64
C ASN A 284 14.79 -2.38 -7.53
N GLU A 285 13.49 -2.28 -7.77
CA GLU A 285 12.44 -2.88 -6.97
C GLU A 285 11.24 -3.25 -7.85
N ASN A 286 10.63 -4.38 -7.52
CA ASN A 286 9.42 -4.92 -8.09
C ASN A 286 8.70 -5.73 -7.01
N GLY A 287 7.39 -5.58 -6.94
CA GLY A 287 6.59 -6.13 -5.86
C GLY A 287 5.13 -5.72 -5.96
N GLY A 288 4.24 -6.57 -5.47
CA GLY A 288 2.81 -6.33 -5.45
C GLY A 288 2.34 -5.52 -4.25
N ASN A 289 3.17 -5.39 -3.21
CA ASN A 289 2.82 -4.80 -1.93
C ASN A 289 3.87 -3.79 -1.42
N ILE A 290 4.56 -3.11 -2.33
CA ILE A 290 5.59 -2.11 -1.98
C ILE A 290 4.96 -1.00 -1.13
N ALA A 291 5.52 -0.76 0.06
CA ALA A 291 5.06 0.25 1.02
C ALA A 291 3.54 0.20 1.30
N ASN A 292 2.95 -0.99 1.29
CA ASN A 292 1.51 -1.17 1.47
C ASN A 292 1.09 -0.88 2.92
N THR A 293 -0.07 -0.25 3.09
CA THR A 293 -0.73 0.03 4.38
C THR A 293 -1.57 -1.14 4.90
N SER A 294 -1.82 -2.15 4.07
CA SER A 294 -2.69 -3.29 4.41
C SER A 294 -2.05 -4.21 5.47
N PRO A 295 -2.69 -4.41 6.63
CA PRO A 295 -2.17 -5.29 7.69
C PRO A 295 -2.22 -6.78 7.32
N GLU A 296 -2.93 -7.15 6.25
CA GLU A 296 -3.04 -8.54 5.77
C GLU A 296 -1.79 -9.02 5.03
N TRP A 297 -0.96 -8.10 4.52
CA TRP A 297 0.22 -8.42 3.71
C TRP A 297 1.46 -7.83 4.35
N PHE A 298 2.57 -8.56 4.32
CA PHE A 298 3.86 -7.99 4.74
C PHE A 298 4.25 -6.90 3.74
N PRO A 299 4.47 -5.65 4.19
CA PRO A 299 4.80 -4.58 3.28
C PRO A 299 6.18 -4.83 2.66
N GLU A 300 6.26 -4.62 1.35
CA GLU A 300 7.47 -4.83 0.56
C GLU A 300 8.29 -3.55 0.48
N GLY A 301 9.60 -3.70 0.34
CA GLY A 301 10.55 -2.60 0.27
C GLY A 301 11.94 -3.15 -0.01
N ALA A 302 12.64 -2.58 -0.98
CA ALA A 302 13.95 -3.08 -1.39
C ALA A 302 15.03 -2.84 -0.32
N ILE A 303 14.79 -1.92 0.62
CA ILE A 303 15.51 -1.84 1.90
C ILE A 303 14.48 -1.66 3.02
N GLN A 304 14.63 -2.42 4.08
CA GLN A 304 13.92 -2.31 5.34
C GLN A 304 14.91 -2.53 6.49
N VAL A 305 14.74 -1.78 7.57
CA VAL A 305 15.38 -2.01 8.85
C VAL A 305 14.34 -2.51 9.84
N LYS A 306 14.70 -3.50 10.65
CA LYS A 306 13.87 -4.01 11.74
C LYS A 306 14.71 -4.14 13.01
N ILE A 307 14.15 -3.67 14.11
CA ILE A 307 14.72 -3.76 15.45
C ILE A 307 13.78 -4.60 16.30
N LYS A 308 14.28 -5.72 16.84
CA LYS A 308 13.57 -6.46 17.91
C LYS A 308 14.14 -6.06 19.24
N TYR A 309 13.28 -5.80 20.21
CA TYR A 309 13.71 -5.34 21.52
C TYR A 309 12.77 -5.79 22.64
N LEU A 310 13.26 -5.76 23.88
CA LEU A 310 12.41 -5.82 25.07
C LEU A 310 12.08 -4.40 25.50
N ASP A 311 10.82 -4.12 25.81
CA ASP A 311 10.43 -2.86 26.44
C ASP A 311 10.82 -2.82 27.93
N THR A 312 10.52 -1.73 28.64
CA THR A 312 10.82 -1.62 30.08
C THR A 312 9.99 -2.53 30.98
N ALA A 313 8.91 -3.12 30.47
CA ALA A 313 8.14 -4.14 31.18
C ALA A 313 8.65 -5.56 30.88
N GLY A 314 9.59 -5.71 29.95
CA GLY A 314 10.17 -6.98 29.54
C GLY A 314 9.38 -7.70 28.44
N ASN A 315 8.42 -7.04 27.78
CA ASN A 315 7.71 -7.63 26.65
C ASN A 315 8.53 -7.47 25.37
N GLU A 316 8.44 -8.46 24.47
CA GLU A 316 9.04 -8.36 23.14
C GLU A 316 8.24 -7.42 22.24
N GLN A 317 8.95 -6.50 21.61
CA GLN A 317 8.42 -5.51 20.68
C GLN A 317 9.24 -5.50 19.39
N GLN A 318 8.67 -4.92 18.35
CA GLN A 318 9.37 -4.66 17.10
C GLN A 318 9.12 -3.23 16.63
N TRP A 319 10.18 -2.61 16.12
CA TRP A 319 10.09 -1.43 15.28
C TRP A 319 10.64 -1.78 13.90
N PHE A 320 10.06 -1.23 12.84
CA PHE A 320 10.59 -1.39 11.50
C PHE A 320 10.36 -0.11 10.69
N HIS A 321 11.18 0.06 9.65
CA HIS A 321 11.05 1.13 8.69
C HIS A 321 11.57 0.68 7.33
N GLY A 322 10.92 1.09 6.24
CA GLY A 322 11.26 0.69 4.89
C GLY A 322 11.49 1.85 3.93
N PHE A 323 12.04 1.52 2.77
CA PHE A 323 12.37 2.48 1.73
C PHE A 323 11.98 1.90 0.36
N TYR A 324 11.47 2.77 -0.50
CA TYR A 324 11.03 2.44 -1.85
C TYR A 324 11.24 3.63 -2.81
N TYR A 325 11.28 3.41 -4.12
CA TYR A 325 11.36 4.50 -5.11
C TYR A 325 10.14 4.58 -6.04
N SER A 326 9.34 3.52 -6.11
CA SER A 326 8.23 3.36 -7.04
C SER A 326 7.16 4.40 -6.78
N ARG A 327 6.40 4.70 -7.83
CA ARG A 327 5.19 5.50 -7.69
C ARG A 327 4.08 4.60 -7.15
N ILE A 328 3.89 4.64 -5.83
CA ILE A 328 2.86 3.92 -5.10
C ILE A 328 1.75 4.91 -4.72
N ASN A 329 0.50 4.49 -4.85
CA ASN A 329 -0.66 5.26 -4.36
C ASN A 329 -0.86 4.95 -2.87
N ASN A 330 -1.07 5.98 -2.04
CA ASN A 330 -1.31 5.85 -0.60
C ASN A 330 -0.29 4.94 0.11
N PRO A 331 1.02 5.22 -0.01
CA PRO A 331 2.04 4.46 0.71
C PRO A 331 1.85 4.60 2.22
N ASP A 332 2.29 3.60 2.97
CA ASP A 332 2.41 3.68 4.42
C ASP A 332 3.53 4.67 4.80
N SER A 333 3.22 5.96 4.77
CA SER A 333 4.21 7.03 5.05
C SER A 333 4.73 6.99 6.48
N LEU A 334 3.99 6.35 7.39
CA LEU A 334 4.41 6.17 8.77
C LEU A 334 5.61 5.22 8.88
N HIS A 335 5.63 4.15 8.08
CA HIS A 335 6.66 3.12 8.15
C HIS A 335 7.58 3.08 6.92
N PHE A 336 7.31 3.88 5.89
CA PHE A 336 8.09 3.89 4.66
C PHE A 336 8.38 5.30 4.16
N ASN A 337 9.62 5.54 3.74
CA ASN A 337 9.97 6.75 2.99
C ASN A 337 10.26 6.44 1.53
N LYS A 338 9.80 7.34 0.66
CA LYS A 338 10.18 7.36 -0.74
C LYS A 338 11.59 7.92 -0.90
N ILE A 339 12.41 7.30 -1.74
CA ILE A 339 13.78 7.73 -2.05
C ILE A 339 13.98 7.88 -3.58
N ASN A 340 15.11 8.46 -3.97
CA ASN A 340 15.51 8.56 -5.37
C ASN A 340 16.15 7.25 -5.85
N LYS A 341 15.65 6.70 -6.95
CA LYS A 341 16.22 5.51 -7.57
C LYS A 341 17.67 5.76 -7.99
N GLY A 342 18.57 4.86 -7.60
CA GLY A 342 19.99 4.88 -7.98
C GLY A 342 20.86 5.85 -7.18
N ASP A 343 20.28 6.68 -6.33
CA ASP A 343 21.03 7.59 -5.45
C ASP A 343 21.21 6.98 -4.06
N TYR A 344 22.32 7.35 -3.42
CA TYR A 344 22.46 7.10 -1.99
C TYR A 344 21.60 8.06 -1.19
N PHE A 345 20.95 7.53 -0.16
CA PHE A 345 20.23 8.29 0.84
C PHE A 345 20.74 7.96 2.24
N TRP A 346 20.64 8.94 3.12
CA TRP A 346 20.90 8.79 4.55
C TRP A 346 19.56 8.86 5.27
N TYR A 347 19.41 8.02 6.27
CA TYR A 347 18.24 7.99 7.12
C TYR A 347 18.65 8.10 8.57
N ILE A 348 17.95 8.96 9.30
CA ILE A 348 17.97 9.03 10.77
C ILE A 348 16.55 8.74 11.25
N SER A 349 16.37 7.68 12.03
CA SER A 349 15.06 7.35 12.58
C SER A 349 14.55 8.44 13.54
N PRO A 350 13.26 8.40 13.91
CA PRO A 350 12.81 9.06 15.13
C PRO A 350 13.59 8.55 16.34
N ASP A 351 13.50 9.30 17.44
CA ASP A 351 14.05 8.83 18.72
C ASP A 351 13.20 7.68 19.26
N LEU A 352 13.76 6.46 19.22
CA LEU A 352 13.07 5.26 19.68
C LEU A 352 12.77 5.29 21.19
N MET A 353 13.46 6.13 21.96
CA MET A 353 13.22 6.30 23.41
C MET A 353 11.94 7.10 23.72
N THR A 354 11.34 7.75 22.71
CA THR A 354 10.09 8.52 22.85
C THR A 354 8.82 7.69 22.66
N PHE A 355 8.95 6.44 22.23
CA PHE A 355 7.79 5.56 21.98
C PHE A 355 7.13 5.10 23.27
N GLU A 356 5.81 4.83 23.22
CA GLU A 356 5.04 4.30 24.35
C GLU A 356 5.67 3.03 24.93
N HIS A 357 6.06 2.10 24.06
CA HIS A 357 6.83 0.91 24.40
C HIS A 357 8.31 1.14 24.14
N LYS A 358 8.93 2.00 24.96
CA LYS A 358 10.34 2.37 24.81
C LYS A 358 11.29 1.16 24.96
N PRO A 359 12.36 1.07 24.14
CA PRO A 359 13.33 0.00 24.24
C PRO A 359 14.12 0.00 25.56
N SER A 360 14.31 -1.18 26.15
CA SER A 360 15.18 -1.41 27.31
C SER A 360 16.40 -2.27 26.95
N VAL A 361 16.20 -3.30 26.12
CA VAL A 361 17.23 -4.20 25.60
C VAL A 361 17.00 -4.45 24.11
N ILE A 362 18.00 -4.15 23.29
CA ILE A 362 17.99 -4.47 21.87
C ILE A 362 18.39 -5.92 21.69
N LYS A 363 17.53 -6.71 21.05
CA LYS A 363 17.74 -8.14 20.83
C LYS A 363 18.35 -8.39 19.46
N GLU A 364 17.84 -7.71 18.44
CA GLU A 364 18.23 -7.91 17.05
C GLU A 364 18.16 -6.60 16.27
N VAL A 365 19.17 -6.33 15.44
CA VAL A 365 19.12 -5.32 14.37
C VAL A 365 19.25 -6.04 13.04
N ARG A 366 18.29 -5.83 12.14
CA ARG A 366 18.21 -6.48 10.83
C ARG A 366 18.05 -5.43 9.74
N VAL A 367 18.76 -5.60 8.64
CA VAL A 367 18.53 -4.87 7.38
C VAL A 367 18.34 -5.87 6.26
N TYR A 368 17.30 -5.68 5.46
CA TYR A 368 16.92 -6.63 4.41
C TYR A 368 16.15 -5.95 3.29
N GLY A 369 16.04 -6.59 2.14
CA GLY A 369 15.00 -6.29 1.15
C GLY A 369 13.90 -7.36 1.19
N PHE A 370 12.67 -6.96 0.86
CA PHE A 370 11.52 -7.86 0.69
C PHE A 370 10.71 -7.44 -0.55
N GLY A 371 10.36 -8.40 -1.41
CA GLY A 371 9.65 -8.16 -2.66
C GLY A 371 9.75 -9.32 -3.65
N TRP A 372 9.26 -9.14 -4.87
CA TRP A 372 9.35 -10.14 -5.94
C TRP A 372 10.76 -10.14 -6.55
N ASP A 373 11.20 -8.96 -7.02
CA ASP A 373 12.56 -8.72 -7.51
C ASP A 373 13.09 -7.41 -6.96
N PHE A 374 14.35 -7.39 -6.52
CA PHE A 374 14.97 -6.14 -6.11
C PHE A 374 16.49 -6.22 -6.17
N SER A 375 17.10 -5.04 -6.24
CA SER A 375 18.54 -4.83 -6.12
C SER A 375 18.75 -3.57 -5.31
N SER A 376 19.36 -3.70 -4.14
CA SER A 376 19.67 -2.59 -3.25
C SER A 376 21.04 -2.76 -2.64
N SER A 377 21.61 -1.66 -2.16
CA SER A 377 22.90 -1.62 -1.49
C SER A 377 22.79 -0.94 -0.13
N LEU A 378 23.41 -1.53 0.88
CA LEU A 378 23.60 -0.96 2.21
C LEU A 378 25.07 -0.57 2.35
N ALA A 379 25.34 0.73 2.50
CA ALA A 379 26.69 1.23 2.73
C ALA A 379 27.04 1.30 4.21
N GLU A 380 26.05 1.55 5.08
CA GLU A 380 26.28 1.70 6.50
C GLU A 380 24.98 1.52 7.29
N ILE A 381 25.11 0.98 8.50
CA ILE A 381 24.05 1.01 9.50
C ILE A 381 24.67 1.13 10.89
N ASN A 382 24.10 1.96 11.73
CA ASN A 382 24.45 2.05 13.13
C ASN A 382 23.19 2.24 13.99
N LEU A 383 23.30 1.81 15.24
CA LEU A 383 22.34 2.13 16.29
C LEU A 383 23.06 3.01 17.30
N ILE A 384 22.60 4.24 17.49
CA ILE A 384 23.34 5.28 18.22
C ILE A 384 22.55 5.67 19.47
N GLY A 385 23.15 5.48 20.65
CA GLY A 385 22.59 5.93 21.94
C GLY A 385 23.32 7.16 22.49
N GLN A 386 22.58 8.10 23.10
CA GLN A 386 23.12 9.33 23.72
C GLN A 386 22.94 9.43 25.23
#